data_AF-W7U8M9-F1
#
_entry.id   AF-W7U8M9-F1
#
_cell.length_a   1.000
_cell.length_b   1.000
_cell.length_c   1.000
_cell.angle_alpha   90.00
_cell.angle_beta   90.00
_cell.angle_gamma   90.00
#
_symmetry.space_group_name_H-M   'P 1'
#
loop_
_entity.id
_entity.type
_entity.pdbx_description
1 polymer ?
#
loop_
_entity_poly.entity_id
_entity_poly.type
_entity_poly.pdbx_seq_one_letter_code
_entity_poly.pdbx_strand_id
1 'polypeptide(L)'
;MERQRDILECQYNQEKFRERGQQADQQSALVDATQSIDVVPSYVGGRQPLPEELQLMAEFQRVLDSANVILPRNFWEANYHESRCSLFWRFLVANDGHVIRAKNQLARDVAWRDEIRLKDLQNMARKDVVGIEDAFFIRHYPCLCLGFEDGSENYSPVVYRRLTHLNTKVLAEKGVTVEKMIKHELWQYEKDCRLLFEHPESFPPRQLKVIIDISGMTWAQCTKDLISILSGFSSFSKVHHPERLQKLYIIGAPKPFSFVWNTIVSRIIPERTRNKIMILHSIQGNTWLEKWMKMCPSLE
;
A
#
# COMPACT_ATOMS: atom_id res chain seq x y z
N MET A 1 -4.02 -18.46 -32.54
CA MET A 1 -3.03 -19.53 -32.25
C MET A 1 -2.10 -19.16 -31.10
N GLU A 2 -1.75 -17.89 -30.86
CA GLU A 2 -0.95 -17.47 -29.69
C GLU A 2 -1.69 -17.65 -28.34
N ARG A 3 -2.99 -17.30 -28.25
CA ARG A 3 -3.80 -17.53 -27.03
C ARG A 3 -3.86 -18.98 -26.53
N GLN A 4 -3.69 -19.95 -27.42
CA GLN A 4 -3.76 -21.37 -27.07
C GLN A 4 -2.38 -21.90 -26.63
N ARG A 5 -1.30 -21.24 -27.06
CA ARG A 5 0.06 -21.50 -26.61
C ARG A 5 0.30 -20.94 -25.20
N ASP A 6 -0.27 -19.76 -24.89
CA ASP A 6 -0.21 -19.15 -23.55
C ASP A 6 -0.99 -19.95 -22.50
N ILE A 7 -2.13 -20.55 -22.88
CA ILE A 7 -2.92 -21.42 -22.00
C ILE A 7 -2.18 -22.72 -21.70
N LEU A 8 -1.51 -23.31 -22.70
CA LEU A 8 -0.72 -24.53 -22.53
C LEU A 8 0.57 -24.28 -21.73
N GLU A 9 1.20 -23.11 -21.87
CA GLU A 9 2.36 -22.71 -21.07
C GLU A 9 1.97 -22.41 -19.61
N CYS A 10 0.78 -21.85 -19.38
CA CYS A 10 0.20 -21.69 -18.04
C CYS A 10 -0.11 -23.05 -17.37
N GLN A 11 -0.68 -24.00 -18.11
CA GLN A 11 -0.94 -25.36 -17.62
C GLN A 11 0.36 -26.14 -17.35
N TYR A 12 1.36 -26.00 -18.22
CA TYR A 12 2.69 -26.60 -18.04
C TYR A 12 3.42 -26.07 -16.81
N ASN A 13 3.32 -24.75 -16.54
CA ASN A 13 3.86 -24.15 -15.33
C ASN A 13 3.09 -24.61 -14.08
N GLN A 14 1.78 -24.78 -14.15
CA GLN A 14 0.97 -25.35 -13.06
C GLN A 14 1.37 -26.79 -12.71
N GLU A 15 1.72 -27.63 -13.69
CA GLU A 15 2.21 -28.99 -13.45
C GLU A 15 3.62 -29.03 -12.83
N LYS A 16 4.55 -28.19 -13.32
CA LYS A 16 5.88 -28.04 -12.70
C LYS A 16 5.83 -27.53 -11.25
N PHE A 17 4.82 -26.75 -10.91
CA PHE A 17 4.58 -26.30 -9.53
C PHE A 17 3.98 -27.39 -8.64
N ARG A 18 3.12 -28.28 -9.18
CA ARG A 18 2.66 -29.50 -8.48
C ARG A 18 3.81 -30.45 -8.16
N GLU A 19 4.77 -30.60 -9.07
CA GLU A 19 5.94 -31.47 -8.87
C GLU A 19 6.90 -30.96 -7.79
N ARG A 20 6.93 -29.64 -7.50
CA ARG A 20 7.76 -29.03 -6.45
C ARG A 20 7.06 -28.91 -5.08
N GLY A 21 5.77 -29.18 -5.02
CA GLY A 21 4.94 -29.08 -3.81
C GLY A 21 4.48 -30.43 -3.27
N GLN A 22 5.34 -31.46 -3.29
CA GLN A 22 4.98 -32.78 -2.75
C GLN A 22 4.92 -32.78 -1.22
N GLN A 23 3.74 -32.42 -0.68
CA GLN A 23 3.18 -33.02 0.52
C GLN A 23 1.68 -33.20 0.29
N ALA A 24 1.29 -34.40 -0.17
CA ALA A 24 -0.11 -34.76 -0.42
C ALA A 24 -1.01 -34.56 0.82
N ASP A 25 -0.44 -34.63 2.03
CA ASP A 25 -1.14 -34.39 3.30
C ASP A 25 -1.47 -32.91 3.53
N GLN A 26 -0.62 -31.98 3.06
CA GLN A 26 -0.89 -30.54 3.17
C GLN A 26 -1.99 -30.10 2.21
N GLN A 27 -2.06 -30.69 1.02
CA GLN A 27 -3.07 -30.37 0.02
C GLN A 27 -4.48 -30.76 0.49
N SER A 28 -4.63 -31.92 1.13
CA SER A 28 -5.92 -32.37 1.69
C SER A 28 -6.37 -31.49 2.86
N ALA A 29 -5.46 -31.16 3.78
CA ALA A 29 -5.75 -30.24 4.88
C ALA A 29 -6.09 -28.82 4.40
N LEU A 30 -5.45 -28.36 3.31
CA LEU A 30 -5.79 -27.12 2.63
C LEU A 30 -7.23 -27.15 2.10
N VAL A 31 -7.59 -28.19 1.34
CA VAL A 31 -8.91 -28.32 0.72
C VAL A 31 -10.02 -28.35 1.77
N ASP A 32 -9.82 -29.06 2.87
CA ASP A 32 -10.78 -29.12 3.98
C ASP A 32 -10.91 -27.78 4.73
N ALA A 33 -9.80 -27.04 4.89
CA ALA A 33 -9.82 -25.71 5.51
C ALA A 33 -10.35 -24.59 4.59
N THR A 34 -10.32 -24.79 3.26
CA THR A 34 -10.61 -23.75 2.24
C THR A 34 -11.95 -23.91 1.53
N GLN A 35 -12.82 -24.85 1.92
CA GLN A 35 -14.16 -25.03 1.31
C GLN A 35 -15.06 -23.75 1.30
N SER A 36 -14.65 -22.64 1.95
CA SER A 36 -15.31 -21.33 1.91
C SER A 36 -14.38 -20.13 1.59
N ILE A 37 -13.09 -20.36 1.33
CA ILE A 37 -12.08 -19.32 1.10
C ILE A 37 -11.44 -19.60 -0.27
N ASP A 38 -11.76 -18.77 -1.26
CA ASP A 38 -11.24 -18.71 -2.64
C ASP A 38 -10.42 -19.93 -3.14
N VAL A 39 -10.91 -20.58 -4.21
CA VAL A 39 -10.41 -21.85 -4.83
C VAL A 39 -8.92 -21.84 -5.23
N VAL A 40 -8.25 -20.70 -5.14
CA VAL A 40 -6.80 -20.56 -5.32
C VAL A 40 -6.25 -19.98 -4.03
N PRO A 41 -5.31 -20.65 -3.31
CA PRO A 41 -4.75 -20.10 -2.11
C PRO A 41 -3.98 -18.83 -2.49
N SER A 42 -4.62 -17.69 -2.20
CA SER A 42 -4.02 -16.39 -2.45
C SER A 42 -2.76 -16.31 -1.63
N TYR A 43 -1.66 -16.17 -2.35
CA TYR A 43 -0.35 -15.97 -1.79
C TYR A 43 -0.38 -14.84 -0.73
N VAL A 44 0.41 -15.01 0.31
CA VAL A 44 0.51 -14.16 1.48
C VAL A 44 1.96 -13.67 1.53
N GLY A 45 2.15 -12.35 1.40
CA GLY A 45 3.48 -11.74 1.52
C GLY A 45 4.52 -12.30 0.54
N GLY A 46 4.12 -12.70 -0.66
CA GLY A 46 5.04 -13.24 -1.67
C GLY A 46 5.11 -14.77 -1.77
N ARG A 47 4.43 -15.51 -0.88
CA ARG A 47 4.50 -16.98 -0.82
C ARG A 47 3.14 -17.64 -0.60
N GLN A 48 3.04 -18.94 -0.79
CA GLN A 48 1.85 -19.69 -0.41
C GLN A 48 1.63 -19.59 1.12
N PRO A 49 0.38 -19.44 1.60
CA PRO A 49 0.08 -19.48 3.02
C PRO A 49 0.46 -20.83 3.64
N LEU A 50 0.96 -20.83 4.86
CA LEU A 50 1.19 -22.06 5.63
C LEU A 50 -0.15 -22.61 6.15
N PRO A 51 -0.27 -23.93 6.41
CA PRO A 51 -1.49 -24.53 6.93
C PRO A 51 -2.05 -23.83 8.18
N GLU A 52 -1.19 -23.42 9.12
CA GLU A 52 -1.57 -22.68 10.32
C GLU A 52 -2.12 -21.28 10.01
N GLU A 53 -1.63 -20.63 8.95
CA GLU A 53 -2.12 -19.32 8.51
C GLU A 53 -3.53 -19.44 7.93
N LEU A 54 -3.79 -20.51 7.19
CA LEU A 54 -5.12 -20.81 6.65
C LEU A 54 -6.11 -21.14 7.76
N GLN A 55 -5.69 -21.90 8.77
CA GLN A 55 -6.52 -22.17 9.95
C GLN A 55 -6.87 -20.87 10.68
N LEU A 56 -5.90 -19.96 10.84
CA LEU A 56 -6.13 -18.66 11.45
C LEU A 56 -7.07 -17.77 10.63
N MET A 57 -6.95 -17.79 9.29
CA MET A 57 -7.90 -17.10 8.40
C MET A 57 -9.31 -17.68 8.48
N ALA A 58 -9.43 -19.00 8.58
CA ALA A 58 -10.73 -19.67 8.76
C ALA A 58 -11.36 -19.32 10.11
N GLU A 59 -10.56 -19.24 11.19
CA GLU A 59 -11.03 -18.72 12.48
C GLU A 59 -11.48 -17.26 12.35
N PHE A 60 -10.70 -16.44 11.66
CA PHE A 60 -11.03 -15.04 11.45
C PHE A 60 -12.35 -14.88 10.70
N GLN A 61 -12.59 -15.67 9.66
CA GLN A 61 -13.88 -15.72 8.96
C GLN A 61 -15.04 -16.06 9.92
N ARG A 62 -14.92 -17.12 10.73
CA ARG A 62 -15.97 -17.50 11.70
C ARG A 62 -16.26 -16.38 12.70
N VAL A 63 -15.25 -15.63 13.13
CA VAL A 63 -15.42 -14.49 14.04
C VAL A 63 -16.12 -13.32 13.34
N LEU A 64 -15.83 -13.06 12.07
CA LEU A 64 -16.56 -12.05 11.28
C LEU A 64 -18.04 -12.44 11.13
N ASP A 65 -18.31 -13.70 10.80
CA ASP A 65 -19.67 -14.22 10.59
C ASP A 65 -20.50 -14.16 11.89
N SER A 66 -19.95 -14.65 13.00
CA SER A 66 -20.62 -14.60 14.31
C SER A 66 -20.87 -13.18 14.82
N ALA A 67 -20.04 -12.22 14.41
CA ALA A 67 -20.22 -10.81 14.73
C ALA A 67 -21.09 -10.04 13.72
N ASN A 68 -21.65 -10.73 12.71
CA ASN A 68 -22.39 -10.13 11.59
C ASN A 68 -21.62 -9.00 10.89
N VAL A 69 -20.29 -9.11 10.79
CA VAL A 69 -19.47 -8.16 10.02
C VAL A 69 -19.61 -8.52 8.55
N ILE A 70 -20.56 -7.88 7.88
CA ILE A 70 -20.83 -8.09 6.46
C ILE A 70 -19.81 -7.29 5.65
N LEU A 71 -19.02 -7.99 4.83
CA LEU A 71 -18.24 -7.35 3.76
C LEU A 71 -19.19 -7.11 2.58
N PRO A 72 -19.43 -5.86 2.16
CA PRO A 72 -20.28 -5.56 1.01
C PRO A 72 -19.89 -6.39 -0.22
N ARG A 73 -20.84 -6.77 -1.08
CA ARG A 73 -20.54 -7.54 -2.30
C ARG A 73 -19.54 -6.81 -3.22
N ASN A 74 -19.65 -5.49 -3.26
CA ASN A 74 -18.72 -4.59 -3.96
C ASN A 74 -17.46 -4.24 -3.13
N PHE A 75 -17.29 -4.76 -1.91
CA PHE A 75 -16.08 -4.54 -1.10
C PHE A 75 -14.86 -5.07 -1.83
N TRP A 76 -15.01 -6.20 -2.55
CA TRP A 76 -13.95 -6.77 -3.38
C TRP A 76 -13.62 -5.85 -4.56
N GLU A 77 -14.62 -5.37 -5.30
CA GLU A 77 -14.43 -4.40 -6.39
C GLU A 77 -13.85 -3.06 -5.90
N ALA A 78 -14.29 -2.59 -4.73
CA ALA A 78 -13.83 -1.35 -4.09
C ALA A 78 -12.43 -1.50 -3.46
N ASN A 79 -12.00 -2.72 -3.17
CA ASN A 79 -10.64 -3.07 -2.78
C ASN A 79 -9.87 -3.69 -3.96
N TYR A 80 -10.11 -3.20 -5.17
CA TYR A 80 -9.25 -3.49 -6.32
C TYR A 80 -9.21 -4.97 -6.72
N HIS A 81 -10.28 -5.71 -6.45
CA HIS A 81 -10.37 -7.16 -6.64
C HIS A 81 -9.34 -7.95 -5.80
N GLU A 82 -8.93 -7.38 -4.66
CA GLU A 82 -8.15 -8.10 -3.67
C GLU A 82 -8.88 -9.38 -3.23
N SER A 83 -8.15 -10.48 -3.10
CA SER A 83 -8.73 -11.73 -2.63
C SER A 83 -9.02 -11.72 -1.13
N ARG A 84 -9.89 -12.64 -0.67
CA ARG A 84 -10.23 -12.69 0.75
C ARG A 84 -9.04 -13.05 1.62
N CYS A 85 -8.20 -14.00 1.19
CA CYS A 85 -7.01 -14.39 1.97
C CYS A 85 -6.05 -13.21 2.12
N SER A 86 -5.82 -12.43 1.05
CA SER A 86 -4.94 -11.26 1.10
C SER A 86 -5.46 -10.23 2.09
N LEU A 87 -6.75 -9.89 1.98
CA LEU A 87 -7.41 -8.99 2.92
C LEU A 87 -7.24 -9.49 4.36
N PHE A 88 -7.61 -10.73 4.63
CA PHE A 88 -7.57 -11.30 5.98
C PHE A 88 -6.16 -11.32 6.54
N TRP A 89 -5.19 -11.70 5.72
CA TRP A 89 -3.80 -11.73 6.14
C TRP A 89 -3.28 -10.37 6.57
N ARG A 90 -3.54 -9.31 5.80
CA ARG A 90 -3.07 -7.96 6.16
C ARG A 90 -3.60 -7.52 7.52
N PHE A 91 -4.88 -7.76 7.79
CA PHE A 91 -5.49 -7.39 9.07
C PHE A 91 -5.02 -8.29 10.21
N LEU A 92 -4.81 -9.60 9.98
CA LEU A 92 -4.25 -10.52 10.98
C LEU A 92 -2.81 -10.13 11.34
N VAL A 93 -1.95 -9.91 10.33
CA VAL A 93 -0.55 -9.52 10.53
C VAL A 93 -0.43 -8.19 11.26
N ALA A 94 -1.25 -7.19 10.91
CA ALA A 94 -1.25 -5.90 11.61
C ALA A 94 -1.68 -6.00 13.08
N ASN A 95 -2.32 -7.10 13.48
CA ASN A 95 -2.77 -7.37 14.84
C ASN A 95 -2.04 -8.56 15.47
N ASP A 96 -0.87 -8.94 14.96
CA ASP A 96 -0.03 -10.02 15.48
C ASP A 96 -0.80 -11.35 15.63
N GLY A 97 -1.69 -11.64 14.68
CA GLY A 97 -2.54 -12.83 14.66
C GLY A 97 -3.74 -12.78 15.62
N HIS A 98 -3.93 -11.70 16.37
CA HIS A 98 -5.05 -11.60 17.32
C HIS A 98 -6.38 -11.38 16.59
N VAL A 99 -7.13 -12.46 16.40
CA VAL A 99 -8.36 -12.52 15.59
C VAL A 99 -9.41 -11.46 16.00
N ILE A 100 -9.71 -11.32 17.29
CA ILE A 100 -10.71 -10.34 17.74
C ILE A 100 -10.29 -8.89 17.43
N ARG A 101 -9.00 -8.54 17.58
CA ARG A 101 -8.48 -7.21 17.27
C ARG A 101 -8.51 -6.96 15.76
N ALA A 102 -8.09 -7.95 14.97
CA ALA A 102 -8.18 -7.90 13.50
C ALA A 102 -9.61 -7.69 13.02
N LYS A 103 -10.58 -8.41 13.60
CA LYS A 103 -12.01 -8.20 13.33
C LYS A 103 -12.48 -6.80 13.68
N ASN A 104 -12.13 -6.29 14.86
CA ASN A 104 -12.50 -4.94 15.26
C ASN A 104 -11.88 -3.87 14.35
N GLN A 105 -10.68 -4.10 13.82
CA GLN A 105 -10.07 -3.21 12.84
C GLN A 105 -10.76 -3.29 11.48
N LEU A 106 -11.03 -4.50 10.96
CA LEU A 106 -11.71 -4.68 9.68
C LEU A 106 -13.14 -4.13 9.69
N ALA A 107 -13.89 -4.35 10.78
CA ALA A 107 -15.23 -3.78 10.92
C ALA A 107 -15.22 -2.24 10.90
N ARG A 108 -14.23 -1.62 11.57
CA ARG A 108 -14.04 -0.16 11.52
C ARG A 108 -13.64 0.32 10.12
N ASP A 109 -12.81 -0.45 9.42
CA ASP A 109 -12.44 -0.12 8.04
C ASP A 109 -13.65 -0.14 7.10
N VAL A 110 -14.47 -1.20 7.16
CA VAL A 110 -15.69 -1.32 6.36
C VAL A 110 -16.63 -0.13 6.60
N ALA A 111 -16.91 0.19 7.87
CA ALA A 111 -17.79 1.30 8.22
C ALA A 111 -17.23 2.65 7.75
N TRP A 112 -15.93 2.89 7.96
CA TRP A 112 -15.27 4.12 7.54
C TRP A 112 -15.28 4.32 6.03
N ARG A 113 -14.97 3.26 5.25
CA ARG A 113 -14.97 3.32 3.78
C ARG A 113 -16.33 3.74 3.21
N ASP A 114 -17.41 3.30 3.85
CA ASP A 114 -18.78 3.68 3.51
C ASP A 114 -19.06 5.14 3.91
N GLU A 115 -18.76 5.51 5.16
CA GLU A 115 -18.95 6.85 5.70
C GLU A 115 -18.31 7.94 4.83
N ILE A 116 -17.05 7.74 4.41
CA ILE A 116 -16.33 8.71 3.60
C ILE A 116 -16.63 8.61 2.11
N ARG A 117 -17.51 7.67 1.71
CA ARG A 117 -17.82 7.34 0.31
C ARG A 117 -16.55 7.13 -0.51
N LEU A 118 -15.65 6.28 -0.03
CA LEU A 118 -14.30 6.10 -0.59
C LEU A 118 -14.32 5.76 -2.09
N LYS A 119 -15.33 4.99 -2.53
CA LYS A 119 -15.52 4.65 -3.95
C LYS A 119 -15.74 5.87 -4.84
N ASP A 120 -16.43 6.89 -4.33
CA ASP A 120 -16.65 8.13 -5.07
C ASP A 120 -15.37 8.96 -5.06
N LEU A 121 -14.72 9.07 -3.90
CA LEU A 121 -13.45 9.79 -3.75
C LEU A 121 -12.41 9.32 -4.79
N GLN A 122 -12.13 8.02 -4.87
CA GLN A 122 -11.11 7.47 -5.79
C GLN A 122 -11.37 7.78 -7.27
N ASN A 123 -12.62 8.05 -7.65
CA ASN A 123 -13.01 8.33 -9.03
C ASN A 123 -13.06 9.83 -9.36
N MET A 124 -12.89 10.70 -8.36
CA MET A 124 -12.80 12.14 -8.58
C MET A 124 -11.52 12.52 -9.34
N ALA A 125 -11.60 13.60 -10.14
CA ALA A 125 -10.39 14.24 -10.64
C ALA A 125 -9.67 14.94 -9.48
N ARG A 126 -8.33 15.02 -9.56
CA ARG A 126 -7.51 15.64 -8.49
C ARG A 126 -7.99 17.06 -8.16
N LYS A 127 -8.30 17.85 -9.20
CA LYS A 127 -8.80 19.23 -9.05
C LYS A 127 -10.06 19.35 -8.20
N ASP A 128 -10.94 18.33 -8.23
CA ASP A 128 -12.16 18.32 -7.43
C ASP A 128 -11.89 17.91 -5.98
N VAL A 129 -10.78 17.20 -5.73
CA VAL A 129 -10.32 16.82 -4.39
C VAL A 129 -9.64 17.99 -3.69
N VAL A 130 -8.73 18.69 -4.39
CA VAL A 130 -7.92 19.78 -3.81
C VAL A 130 -8.52 21.17 -4.03
N GLY A 131 -9.40 21.33 -5.02
CA GLY A 131 -10.06 22.59 -5.37
C GLY A 131 -9.20 23.56 -6.18
N ILE A 132 -8.14 23.07 -6.83
CA ILE A 132 -7.25 23.88 -7.68
C ILE A 132 -6.81 23.08 -8.92
N GLU A 133 -6.32 23.78 -9.95
CA GLU A 133 -5.87 23.15 -11.20
C GLU A 133 -4.72 22.17 -11.00
N ASP A 134 -4.80 21.03 -11.70
CA ASP A 134 -3.91 19.89 -11.54
C ASP A 134 -2.45 20.25 -11.81
N ALA A 135 -2.23 20.98 -12.91
CA ALA A 135 -0.90 21.44 -13.31
C ALA A 135 -0.27 22.37 -12.26
N PHE A 136 -1.08 23.18 -11.55
CA PHE A 136 -0.57 23.99 -10.45
C PHE A 136 -0.21 23.11 -9.25
N PHE A 137 -1.10 22.20 -8.87
CA PHE A 137 -0.88 21.32 -7.73
C PHE A 137 0.41 20.48 -7.91
N ILE A 138 0.58 19.81 -9.05
CA ILE A 138 1.72 18.92 -9.30
C ILE A 138 3.07 19.66 -9.29
N ARG A 139 3.12 20.92 -9.74
CA ARG A 139 4.35 21.74 -9.62
C ARG A 139 4.76 21.96 -8.16
N HIS A 140 3.78 22.09 -7.28
CA HIS A 140 3.99 22.30 -5.85
C HIS A 140 3.92 21.02 -5.03
N TYR A 141 3.53 19.88 -5.59
CA TYR A 141 3.65 18.61 -4.91
C TYR A 141 3.71 17.44 -5.90
N PRO A 142 4.91 17.15 -6.43
CA PRO A 142 5.09 16.05 -7.35
C PRO A 142 4.82 14.70 -6.67
N CYS A 143 3.79 14.00 -7.15
CA CYS A 143 3.41 12.65 -6.75
C CYS A 143 3.13 11.80 -7.99
N LEU A 144 3.87 10.71 -8.18
CA LEU A 144 3.71 9.84 -9.33
C LEU A 144 4.06 8.38 -9.03
N CYS A 145 3.56 7.48 -9.85
CA CYS A 145 4.08 6.12 -9.96
C CYS A 145 5.21 6.13 -11.00
N LEU A 146 6.38 5.60 -10.65
CA LEU A 146 7.53 5.48 -11.55
C LEU A 146 7.48 4.21 -12.41
N GLY A 147 6.77 3.19 -11.94
CA GLY A 147 6.61 1.92 -12.63
C GLY A 147 6.47 0.75 -11.66
N PHE A 148 6.66 -0.45 -12.20
CA PHE A 148 6.61 -1.70 -11.46
C PHE A 148 8.00 -2.32 -11.40
N GLU A 149 8.35 -2.88 -10.26
CA GLU A 149 9.57 -3.69 -10.14
C GLU A 149 9.51 -4.93 -11.06
N ASP A 150 10.66 -5.46 -11.44
CA ASP A 150 10.78 -6.69 -12.23
C ASP A 150 10.73 -7.95 -11.31
N GLY A 151 10.41 -9.09 -11.92
CA GLY A 151 9.86 -10.31 -11.29
C GLY A 151 10.68 -11.09 -10.28
N SER A 152 11.68 -10.50 -9.60
CA SER A 152 12.38 -11.14 -8.48
C SER A 152 11.70 -10.90 -7.11
N GLU A 153 10.99 -9.78 -6.94
CA GLU A 153 10.41 -9.37 -5.64
C GLU A 153 8.94 -8.90 -5.73
N ASN A 154 8.11 -9.63 -6.49
CA ASN A 154 6.65 -9.41 -6.63
C ASN A 154 6.24 -8.12 -7.35
N TYR A 155 7.06 -7.61 -8.27
CA TYR A 155 6.68 -6.50 -9.17
C TYR A 155 5.95 -5.32 -8.47
N SER A 156 6.37 -4.98 -7.26
CA SER A 156 5.75 -3.91 -6.46
C SER A 156 5.71 -2.59 -7.24
N PRO A 157 4.61 -1.82 -7.20
CA PRO A 157 4.59 -0.46 -7.71
C PRO A 157 5.57 0.40 -6.91
N VAL A 158 6.36 1.19 -7.62
CA VAL A 158 7.29 2.15 -7.04
C VAL A 158 6.70 3.55 -7.18
N VAL A 159 6.30 4.14 -6.06
CA VAL A 159 5.66 5.45 -6.02
C VAL A 159 6.60 6.48 -5.41
N TYR A 160 6.61 7.67 -6.00
CA TYR A 160 7.50 8.77 -5.65
C TYR A 160 6.71 9.98 -5.15
N ARG A 161 7.27 10.65 -4.14
CA ARG A 161 6.78 11.90 -3.55
C ARG A 161 7.95 12.85 -3.34
N ARG A 162 7.87 14.07 -3.87
CA ARG A 162 8.87 15.11 -3.62
C ARG A 162 8.36 16.12 -2.60
N LEU A 163 8.78 15.98 -1.35
CA LEU A 163 8.34 16.88 -0.26
C LEU A 163 9.06 18.22 -0.28
N THR A 164 10.23 18.33 -0.91
CA THR A 164 10.91 19.63 -1.05
C THR A 164 10.13 20.65 -1.85
N HIS A 165 9.28 20.20 -2.77
CA HIS A 165 8.43 21.09 -3.55
C HIS A 165 7.10 21.37 -2.86
N LEU A 166 6.72 20.58 -1.84
CA LEU A 166 5.50 20.73 -1.05
C LEU A 166 5.48 22.07 -0.30
N ASN A 167 4.97 23.09 -0.99
CA ASN A 167 4.85 24.43 -0.46
C ASN A 167 3.45 24.64 0.13
N THR A 168 3.27 24.22 1.38
CA THR A 168 2.00 24.33 2.11
C THR A 168 1.48 25.76 2.19
N LYS A 169 2.38 26.76 2.26
CA LYS A 169 1.99 28.18 2.25
C LYS A 169 1.36 28.61 0.93
N VAL A 170 2.01 28.34 -0.20
CA VAL A 170 1.50 28.70 -1.53
C VAL A 170 0.20 27.95 -1.85
N LEU A 171 0.10 26.69 -1.45
CA LEU A 171 -1.13 25.90 -1.59
C LEU A 171 -2.26 26.49 -0.74
N ALA A 172 -1.98 26.91 0.49
CA ALA A 172 -2.96 27.56 1.37
C ALA A 172 -3.44 28.91 0.82
N GLU A 173 -2.56 29.70 0.21
CA GLU A 173 -2.92 30.96 -0.50
C GLU A 173 -3.89 30.73 -1.66
N LYS A 174 -3.91 29.51 -2.23
CA LYS A 174 -4.88 29.07 -3.25
C LYS A 174 -6.11 28.37 -2.67
N GLY A 175 -6.29 28.38 -1.35
CA GLY A 175 -7.44 27.78 -0.66
C GLY A 175 -7.35 26.26 -0.48
N VAL A 176 -6.14 25.67 -0.59
CA VAL A 176 -5.89 24.27 -0.25
C VAL A 176 -5.58 24.16 1.24
N THR A 177 -6.52 23.62 2.01
CA THR A 177 -6.38 23.44 3.46
C THR A 177 -5.61 22.17 3.79
N VAL A 178 -5.14 22.05 5.04
CA VAL A 178 -4.56 20.80 5.58
C VAL A 178 -5.51 19.62 5.40
N GLU A 179 -6.80 19.82 5.62
CA GLU A 179 -7.83 18.78 5.44
C GLU A 179 -7.92 18.33 3.98
N LYS A 180 -7.91 19.26 3.02
CA LYS A 180 -7.86 18.93 1.58
C LYS A 180 -6.59 18.18 1.21
N MET A 181 -5.45 18.52 1.83
CA MET A 181 -4.20 17.79 1.62
C MET A 181 -4.25 16.37 2.18
N ILE A 182 -4.82 16.16 3.38
CA ILE A 182 -5.02 14.82 3.93
C ILE A 182 -5.96 13.99 3.04
N LYS A 183 -7.04 14.61 2.55
CA LYS A 183 -7.97 13.99 1.60
C LYS A 183 -7.30 13.66 0.26
N HIS A 184 -6.40 14.53 -0.22
CA HIS A 184 -5.57 14.26 -1.38
C HIS A 184 -4.65 13.07 -1.14
N GLU A 185 -3.97 12.99 0.01
CA GLU A 185 -3.10 11.86 0.30
C GLU A 185 -3.87 10.54 0.32
N LEU A 186 -5.09 10.52 0.89
CA LEU A 186 -5.97 9.35 0.79
C LEU A 186 -6.32 9.03 -0.67
N TRP A 187 -6.78 10.02 -1.43
CA TRP A 187 -7.13 9.86 -2.84
C TRP A 187 -5.98 9.29 -3.67
N GLN A 188 -4.77 9.82 -3.50
CA GLN A 188 -3.58 9.37 -4.21
C GLN A 188 -3.17 7.98 -3.72
N TYR A 189 -3.29 7.70 -2.43
CA TYR A 189 -2.93 6.40 -1.87
C TYR A 189 -3.89 5.27 -2.30
N GLU A 190 -5.18 5.56 -2.46
CA GLU A 190 -6.12 4.63 -3.11
C GLU A 190 -5.67 4.31 -4.54
N LYS A 191 -5.31 5.33 -5.34
CA LYS A 191 -4.77 5.12 -6.69
C LYS A 191 -3.51 4.26 -6.68
N ASP A 192 -2.60 4.51 -5.75
CA ASP A 192 -1.39 3.71 -5.61
C ASP A 192 -1.73 2.26 -5.21
N CYS A 193 -2.68 2.06 -4.30
CA CYS A 193 -3.14 0.73 -3.91
C CYS A 193 -3.80 -0.03 -5.06
N ARG A 194 -4.48 0.66 -5.98
CA ARG A 194 -5.04 0.04 -7.19
C ARG A 194 -3.98 -0.59 -8.07
N LEU A 195 -2.82 0.06 -8.21
CA LEU A 195 -1.71 -0.45 -9.01
C LEU A 195 -1.24 -1.83 -8.55
N LEU A 196 -1.42 -2.18 -7.27
CA LEU A 196 -1.07 -3.50 -6.73
C LEU A 196 -1.79 -4.66 -7.44
N PHE A 197 -2.88 -4.36 -8.15
CA PHE A 197 -3.77 -5.34 -8.78
C PHE A 197 -3.90 -5.16 -10.29
N GLU A 198 -3.25 -4.15 -10.89
CA GLU A 198 -3.39 -3.85 -12.32
C GLU A 198 -2.44 -4.64 -13.23
N HIS A 199 -1.32 -5.15 -12.71
CA HIS A 199 -0.34 -5.83 -13.54
C HIS A 199 -0.71 -7.32 -13.73
N PRO A 200 -0.68 -7.91 -14.95
CA PRO A 200 -1.19 -9.27 -15.19
C PRO A 200 -0.48 -10.37 -14.39
N GLU A 201 0.82 -10.20 -14.15
CA GLU A 201 1.64 -11.11 -13.33
C GLU A 201 1.59 -10.75 -11.83
N SER A 202 0.56 -10.02 -11.38
CA SER A 202 0.37 -9.59 -9.97
C SER A 202 -0.39 -10.58 -9.14
N PHE A 203 0.25 -11.71 -8.87
CA PHE A 203 -0.21 -12.65 -7.86
C PHE A 203 1.05 -13.10 -7.14
N PRO A 204 1.44 -12.54 -5.97
CA PRO A 204 0.69 -12.30 -4.70
C PRO A 204 0.32 -10.83 -4.36
N PRO A 205 -0.31 -10.50 -3.21
CA PRO A 205 -0.52 -9.11 -2.82
C PRO A 205 0.81 -8.40 -2.72
N ARG A 206 0.93 -7.40 -3.59
CA ARG A 206 2.07 -6.51 -3.65
C ARG A 206 1.95 -5.52 -2.51
N GLN A 207 3.08 -5.02 -2.07
CA GLN A 207 3.16 -3.90 -1.16
C GLN A 207 3.85 -2.76 -1.89
N LEU A 208 3.51 -1.51 -1.57
CA LEU A 208 4.11 -0.35 -2.21
C LEU A 208 5.57 -0.20 -1.77
N LYS A 209 6.46 0.11 -2.73
CA LYS A 209 7.77 0.70 -2.45
C LYS A 209 7.62 2.21 -2.64
N VAL A 210 7.85 2.99 -1.58
CA VAL A 210 7.63 4.44 -1.58
C VAL A 210 8.98 5.15 -1.51
N ILE A 211 9.20 6.12 -2.40
CA ILE A 211 10.36 7.02 -2.36
C ILE A 211 9.86 8.40 -1.96
N ILE A 212 10.37 8.91 -0.85
CA ILE A 212 10.17 10.28 -0.38
C ILE A 212 11.47 11.05 -0.57
N ASP A 213 11.45 12.00 -1.49
CA ASP A 213 12.58 12.86 -1.77
C ASP A 213 12.49 14.16 -0.98
N ILE A 214 13.47 14.35 -0.11
CA ILE A 214 13.68 15.55 0.72
C ILE A 214 14.99 16.27 0.37
N SER A 215 15.56 16.01 -0.81
CA SER A 215 16.77 16.67 -1.31
C SER A 215 16.59 18.18 -1.38
N GLY A 216 17.36 18.92 -0.57
CA GLY A 216 17.30 20.37 -0.48
C GLY A 216 16.27 20.89 0.53
N MET A 217 15.62 20.01 1.31
CA MET A 217 14.64 20.45 2.30
C MET A 217 15.33 21.23 3.41
N THR A 218 14.76 22.37 3.78
CA THR A 218 15.22 23.16 4.92
C THR A 218 14.31 22.98 6.13
N TRP A 219 14.82 23.30 7.32
CA TRP A 219 14.05 23.29 8.56
C TRP A 219 12.79 24.16 8.51
N ALA A 220 12.82 25.27 7.77
CA ALA A 220 11.68 26.16 7.58
C ALA A 220 10.49 25.48 6.88
N GLN A 221 10.74 24.39 6.13
CA GLN A 221 9.69 23.63 5.43
C GLN A 221 9.04 22.57 6.33
N CYS A 222 9.61 22.26 7.49
CA CYS A 222 9.00 21.39 8.51
C CYS A 222 7.91 22.16 9.29
N THR A 223 6.92 22.71 8.58
CA THR A 223 5.87 23.53 9.17
C THR A 223 4.86 22.68 9.95
N LYS A 224 4.08 23.34 10.82
CA LYS A 224 2.97 22.69 11.53
C LYS A 224 2.00 22.01 10.55
N ASP A 225 1.69 22.67 9.43
CA ASP A 225 0.80 22.13 8.41
C ASP A 225 1.34 20.86 7.78
N LEU A 226 2.63 20.82 7.42
CA LEU A 226 3.26 19.61 6.90
C LEU A 226 3.18 18.46 7.92
N ILE A 227 3.50 18.74 9.19
CA ILE A 227 3.42 17.75 10.27
C ILE A 227 1.98 17.25 10.43
N SER A 228 0.98 18.13 10.37
CA SER A 228 -0.43 17.76 10.45
C SER A 228 -0.88 16.90 9.26
N ILE A 229 -0.41 17.20 8.04
CA ILE A 229 -0.69 16.37 6.85
C ILE A 229 -0.11 14.97 7.04
N LEU A 230 1.17 14.87 7.41
CA LEU A 230 1.85 13.58 7.62
C LEU A 230 1.21 12.78 8.76
N SER A 231 0.82 13.45 9.84
CA SER A 231 0.14 12.82 10.98
C SER A 231 -1.26 12.35 10.61
N GLY A 232 -2.02 13.14 9.86
CA GLY A 232 -3.33 12.75 9.36
C GLY A 232 -3.24 11.52 8.46
N PHE A 233 -2.31 11.54 7.50
CA PHE A 233 -2.02 10.40 6.63
C PHE A 233 -1.66 9.14 7.41
N SER A 234 -0.70 9.25 8.33
CA SER A 234 -0.26 8.11 9.12
C SER A 234 -1.37 7.55 10.01
N SER A 235 -2.30 8.39 10.46
CA SER A 235 -3.40 7.97 11.34
C SER A 235 -4.41 7.12 10.59
N PHE A 236 -4.87 7.54 9.41
CA PHE A 236 -5.84 6.75 8.64
C PHE A 236 -5.18 5.51 8.02
N SER A 237 -3.98 5.62 7.43
CA SER A 237 -3.33 4.51 6.73
C SER A 237 -3.00 3.34 7.65
N LYS A 238 -2.64 3.61 8.91
CA LYS A 238 -2.45 2.58 9.94
C LYS A 238 -3.72 1.74 10.17
N VAL A 239 -4.88 2.39 10.18
CA VAL A 239 -6.16 1.75 10.51
C VAL A 239 -6.78 1.08 9.29
N HIS A 240 -6.75 1.76 8.14
CA HIS A 240 -7.54 1.42 6.95
C HIS A 240 -6.75 0.73 5.83
N HIS A 241 -5.42 0.81 5.90
CA HIS A 241 -4.51 0.22 4.92
C HIS A 241 -3.38 -0.58 5.58
N PRO A 242 -3.71 -1.48 6.52
CA PRO A 242 -2.68 -2.29 7.17
C PRO A 242 -1.91 -3.10 6.12
N GLU A 243 -0.60 -3.19 6.34
CA GLU A 243 0.32 -4.01 5.55
C GLU A 243 0.32 -3.72 4.03
N ARG A 244 0.07 -2.46 3.62
CA ARG A 244 0.21 -2.00 2.23
C ARG A 244 1.61 -1.49 1.86
N LEU A 245 2.46 -1.18 2.84
CA LEU A 245 3.82 -0.67 2.62
C LEU A 245 4.85 -1.79 2.74
N GLN A 246 5.75 -1.91 1.76
CA GLN A 246 6.89 -2.84 1.79
C GLN A 246 8.11 -2.14 2.38
N LYS A 247 8.48 -1.02 1.77
CA LYS A 247 9.66 -0.25 2.08
C LYS A 247 9.40 1.22 1.76
N LEU A 248 9.88 2.11 2.62
CA LEU A 248 9.86 3.55 2.39
C LEU A 248 11.28 4.08 2.43
N TYR A 249 11.72 4.69 1.35
CA TYR A 249 13.04 5.29 1.21
C TYR A 249 12.90 6.80 1.37
N ILE A 250 13.55 7.39 2.38
CA ILE A 250 13.70 8.84 2.52
C ILE A 250 15.06 9.20 1.96
N ILE A 251 15.10 9.89 0.82
CA ILE A 251 16.35 10.21 0.10
C ILE A 251 16.66 11.70 0.18
N GLY A 252 17.95 12.04 0.06
CA GLY A 252 18.41 13.43 0.07
C GLY A 252 18.30 14.10 1.44
N ALA A 253 18.23 13.29 2.50
CA ALA A 253 18.13 13.79 3.86
C ALA A 253 19.35 14.67 4.19
N PRO A 254 19.18 15.97 4.49
CA PRO A 254 20.29 16.80 4.92
C PRO A 254 20.83 16.24 6.24
N LYS A 255 22.14 16.34 6.50
CA LYS A 255 22.78 15.76 7.72
C LYS A 255 22.02 16.06 9.04
N PRO A 256 21.42 17.26 9.23
CA PRO A 256 20.63 17.56 10.43
C PRO A 256 19.25 16.86 10.51
N PHE A 257 18.75 16.27 9.43
CA PHE A 257 17.43 15.61 9.35
C PHE A 257 17.26 14.48 10.36
N SER A 258 18.35 13.80 10.73
CA SER A 258 18.34 12.79 11.80
C SER A 258 17.72 13.32 13.11
N PHE A 259 17.89 14.61 13.42
CA PHE A 259 17.24 15.21 14.57
C PHE A 259 15.72 15.37 14.38
N VAL A 260 15.24 15.86 13.22
CA VAL A 260 13.79 15.92 12.90
C VAL A 260 13.17 14.54 13.03
N TRP A 261 13.85 13.55 12.45
CA TRP A 261 13.42 12.16 12.46
C TRP A 261 13.26 11.64 13.90
N ASN A 262 14.29 11.79 14.72
CA ASN A 262 14.32 11.26 16.08
C ASN A 262 13.40 12.03 17.06
N THR A 263 13.10 13.30 16.81
CA THR A 263 12.34 14.13 17.76
C THR A 263 10.87 14.27 17.40
N ILE A 264 10.53 14.36 16.12
CA ILE A 264 9.18 14.69 15.64
C ILE A 264 8.59 13.52 14.87
N VAL A 265 9.23 13.13 13.77
CA VAL A 265 8.60 12.24 12.77
C VAL A 265 8.45 10.81 13.31
N SER A 266 9.46 10.29 14.02
CA SER A 266 9.42 8.93 14.58
C SER A 266 8.36 8.73 15.66
N ARG A 267 7.86 9.81 16.29
CA ARG A 267 6.77 9.75 17.28
C ARG A 267 5.38 9.65 16.65
N ILE A 268 5.26 10.14 15.41
CA ILE A 268 4.01 10.16 14.65
C ILE A 268 3.83 8.83 13.89
N ILE A 269 4.93 8.23 13.45
CA ILE A 269 4.92 7.02 12.64
C ILE A 269 4.89 5.75 13.52
N PRO A 270 3.98 4.79 13.27
CA PRO A 270 3.94 3.52 13.98
C PRO A 270 5.26 2.74 13.91
N GLU A 271 5.60 2.02 14.97
CA GLU A 271 6.85 1.24 15.05
C GLU A 271 7.07 0.26 13.89
N ARG A 272 6.04 -0.53 13.54
CA ARG A 272 6.11 -1.45 12.39
C ARG A 272 6.44 -0.73 11.08
N THR A 273 5.92 0.49 10.91
CA THR A 273 6.23 1.34 9.74
C THR A 273 7.65 1.88 9.82
N ARG A 274 8.14 2.28 11.00
CA ARG A 274 9.53 2.73 11.19
C ARG A 274 10.55 1.67 10.76
N ASN A 275 10.28 0.39 11.02
CA ASN A 275 11.16 -0.71 10.61
C ASN A 275 11.25 -0.88 9.08
N LYS A 276 10.28 -0.35 8.34
CA LYS A 276 10.25 -0.35 6.87
C LYS A 276 10.92 0.89 6.27
N ILE A 277 11.34 1.85 7.09
CA ILE A 277 11.90 3.13 6.63
C ILE A 277 13.42 3.05 6.52
N MET A 278 13.96 3.53 5.41
CA MET A 278 15.39 3.64 5.13
C MET A 278 15.72 5.08 4.79
N ILE A 279 16.48 5.75 5.64
CA ILE A 279 16.90 7.14 5.45
C ILE A 279 18.28 7.16 4.80
N LEU A 280 18.40 7.88 3.69
CA LEU A 280 19.57 7.90 2.83
C LEU A 280 19.99 9.34 2.54
N HIS A 281 21.27 9.63 2.81
CA HIS A 281 21.86 10.93 2.54
C HIS A 281 22.22 11.10 1.06
N SER A 282 22.58 10.01 0.39
CA SER A 282 22.91 9.96 -1.04
C SER A 282 22.29 8.70 -1.65
N ILE A 283 21.92 8.80 -2.92
CA ILE A 283 21.51 7.64 -3.73
C ILE A 283 22.71 6.91 -4.36
N GLN A 284 23.89 7.53 -4.36
CA GLN A 284 25.10 6.99 -4.98
C GLN A 284 25.48 5.63 -4.38
N GLY A 285 25.73 4.64 -5.25
CA GLY A 285 26.06 3.28 -4.86
C GLY A 285 24.84 2.41 -4.52
N ASN A 286 23.63 2.96 -4.56
CA ASN A 286 22.40 2.20 -4.47
C ASN A 286 21.80 2.04 -5.87
N THR A 287 22.20 0.98 -6.58
CA THR A 287 21.80 0.72 -7.97
C THR A 287 20.28 0.66 -8.15
N TRP A 288 19.54 0.18 -7.16
CA TRP A 288 18.07 0.16 -7.18
C TRP A 288 17.48 1.57 -7.18
N LEU A 289 17.93 2.43 -6.27
CA LEU A 289 17.46 3.83 -6.24
C LEU A 289 17.94 4.61 -7.47
N GLU A 290 19.17 4.41 -7.91
CA GLU A 290 19.69 5.06 -9.11
C GLU A 290 18.87 4.72 -10.36
N LYS A 291 18.43 3.45 -10.51
CA LYS A 291 17.50 3.02 -11.57
C LYS A 291 16.22 3.85 -11.53
N TRP A 292 15.56 3.92 -10.38
CA TRP A 292 14.28 4.61 -10.24
C TRP A 292 14.39 6.13 -10.36
N MET A 293 15.45 6.73 -9.83
CA MET A 293 15.66 8.17 -9.92
C MET A 293 15.93 8.64 -11.35
N LYS A 294 16.45 7.79 -12.25
CA LYS A 294 16.55 8.07 -13.69
C LYS A 294 15.19 8.08 -14.40
N MET A 295 14.18 7.42 -13.83
CA MET A 295 12.82 7.39 -14.38
C MET A 295 11.96 8.55 -13.86
N CYS A 296 12.43 9.29 -12.85
CA CYS A 296 11.78 10.52 -12.43
C CYS A 296 11.90 11.56 -13.56
N PRO A 297 10.80 12.16 -14.01
CA PRO A 297 10.89 13.27 -14.95
C PRO A 297 11.73 14.40 -14.34
N SER A 298 12.49 15.12 -15.16
CA SER A 298 13.14 16.36 -14.76
C SER A 298 12.04 17.35 -14.35
N LEU A 299 11.80 17.45 -13.05
CA LEU A 299 10.91 18.43 -12.45
C LEU A 299 11.68 19.76 -12.37
N GLU A 300 12.06 20.29 -13.54
CA GLU A 300 12.55 21.66 -13.74
C GLU A 300 11.37 22.65 -13.76
#